data_AF-A0A412RR60-F1
#
_entry.id   AF-A0A412RR60-F1
#
_cell.length_a   1.000
_cell.length_b   1.000
_cell.length_c   1.000
_cell.angle_alpha   90.00
_cell.angle_beta   90.00
_cell.angle_gamma   90.00
#
_symmetry.space_group_name_H-M   'P 1'
#
loop_
_entity.id
_entity.type
_entity.pdbx_description
1 polymer ?
#
loop_
_entity_poly.entity_id
_entity_poly.type
_entity_poly.pdbx_seq_one_letter_code
_entity_poly.pdbx_strand_id
1 'polypeptide(L)'
;MVLRKLVEEMKETILYISKSEQDIQSFLKYLQSKLKAEQKECTLDEKHNILIVPKYYDIVGKSVHGNMLGAGYGYCKYYCFSEAYDRNKYSEAENERLKEILMHTREGAERISGLDILCMLGLA
;
A
#
# COMPACT_ATOMS: atom_id res chain seq x y z
N MET A 1 -22.95 20.50 -1.69
CA MET A 1 -21.89 20.68 -2.70
C MET A 1 -20.47 20.71 -2.12
N VAL A 2 -20.30 20.65 -0.79
CA VAL A 2 -18.97 20.59 -0.12
C VAL A 2 -18.38 19.17 -0.11
N LEU A 3 -19.21 18.13 0.05
CA LEU A 3 -18.75 16.73 0.02
C LEU A 3 -18.08 16.31 -1.29
N ARG A 4 -18.51 16.83 -2.45
CA ARG A 4 -17.87 16.53 -3.73
C ARG A 4 -16.46 17.10 -3.85
N LYS A 5 -16.19 18.21 -3.16
CA LYS A 5 -14.88 18.89 -3.17
C LYS A 5 -13.85 18.17 -2.29
N LEU A 6 -14.29 17.52 -1.21
CA LEU A 6 -13.42 16.69 -0.34
C LEU A 6 -13.04 15.36 -1.00
N VAL A 7 -13.92 14.79 -1.83
CA VAL A 7 -13.64 13.55 -2.58
C VAL A 7 -12.61 13.78 -3.69
N GLU A 8 -12.51 15.01 -4.22
CA GLU A 8 -11.48 15.40 -5.20
C GLU A 8 -10.09 15.66 -4.57
N GLU A 9 -9.98 15.78 -3.24
CA GLU A 9 -8.71 16.07 -2.55
C GLU A 9 -8.11 14.86 -1.81
N MET A 10 -8.81 13.73 -1.74
CA MET A 10 -8.24 12.52 -1.15
C MET A 10 -7.30 11.86 -2.15
N LYS A 11 -6.00 11.96 -1.87
CA LYS A 11 -4.97 11.30 -2.65
C LYS A 11 -5.22 9.79 -2.70
N GLU A 12 -5.26 9.25 -3.91
CA GLU A 12 -5.39 7.82 -4.16
C GLU A 12 -4.13 7.10 -3.64
N THR A 13 -4.32 5.98 -2.95
CA THR A 13 -3.23 5.18 -2.37
C THR A 13 -3.25 3.76 -2.92
N ILE A 14 -2.07 3.13 -2.85
CA ILE A 14 -1.89 1.70 -3.12
C ILE A 14 -1.60 1.00 -1.79
N LEU A 15 -2.40 -0.01 -1.46
CA LEU A 15 -2.22 -0.82 -0.27
C LEU A 15 -1.32 -2.03 -0.58
N TYR A 16 -0.15 -2.11 0.04
CA TYR A 16 0.76 -3.26 -0.05
C TYR A 16 0.62 -4.15 1.19
N ILE A 17 0.25 -5.41 0.99
CA ILE A 17 -0.09 -6.35 2.06
C ILE A 17 0.94 -7.48 2.14
N SER A 18 1.47 -7.75 3.34
CA SER A 18 2.40 -8.85 3.61
C SER A 18 2.10 -9.57 4.93
N LYS A 19 2.81 -10.66 5.21
CA LYS A 19 2.88 -11.25 6.57
C LYS A 19 3.94 -10.58 7.44
N SER A 20 4.96 -10.00 6.81
CA SER A 20 6.16 -9.53 7.49
C SER A 20 6.28 -8.02 7.40
N GLU A 21 6.44 -7.36 8.55
CA GLU A 21 6.79 -5.94 8.62
C GLU A 21 8.12 -5.65 7.93
N GLN A 22 9.07 -6.58 8.03
CA GLN A 22 10.36 -6.47 7.36
C GLN A 22 10.21 -6.48 5.84
N ASP A 23 9.34 -7.34 5.30
CA ASP A 23 9.08 -7.42 3.85
C ASP A 23 8.45 -6.12 3.32
N ILE A 24 7.50 -5.56 4.08
CA ILE A 24 6.91 -4.24 3.79
C ILE A 24 7.99 -3.16 3.75
N GLN A 25 8.79 -3.06 4.81
CA GLN A 25 9.84 -2.05 4.90
C GLN A 25 10.88 -2.20 3.78
N SER A 26 11.29 -3.44 3.47
CA SER A 26 12.20 -3.74 2.36
C SER A 26 11.63 -3.30 1.02
N PHE A 27 10.36 -3.60 0.75
CA PHE A 27 9.70 -3.18 -0.49
C PHE A 27 9.56 -1.65 -0.60
N LEU A 28 9.15 -0.97 0.47
CA LEU A 28 9.03 0.50 0.47
C LEU A 28 10.39 1.17 0.29
N LYS A 29 11.46 0.65 0.91
CA LYS A 29 12.84 1.14 0.72
C LYS A 29 13.34 0.92 -0.71
N TYR A 30 12.97 -0.20 -1.32
CA TYR A 30 13.28 -0.49 -2.72
C TYR A 30 12.59 0.50 -3.67
N LEU A 31 11.31 0.79 -3.46
CA LEU A 31 10.61 1.81 -4.25
C LEU A 31 11.23 3.20 -4.05
N GLN A 32 11.54 3.57 -2.80
CA GLN A 32 12.15 4.85 -2.48
C GLN A 32 13.52 5.02 -3.18
N SER A 33 14.37 3.97 -3.19
CA SER A 33 15.69 4.05 -3.81
C SER A 33 15.59 4.24 -5.32
N LYS A 34 14.65 3.55 -5.99
CA LYS A 34 14.35 3.75 -7.41
C LYS A 34 13.82 5.15 -7.72
N LEU A 35 12.88 5.65 -6.94
CA LEU A 35 12.36 7.03 -7.09
C LEU A 35 13.48 8.05 -6.96
N LYS A 36 14.36 7.91 -5.96
CA LYS A 36 15.52 8.78 -5.77
C LYS A 36 16.52 8.70 -6.93
N ALA A 37 16.77 7.51 -7.47
CA ALA A 37 17.65 7.33 -8.63
C ALA A 37 17.14 8.09 -9.88
N GLU A 38 15.82 8.18 -10.02
CA GLU A 38 15.15 8.96 -11.09
C GLU A 38 14.86 10.41 -10.69
N GLN A 39 15.42 10.91 -9.58
CA GLN A 39 15.22 12.27 -9.07
C GLN A 39 13.74 12.62 -8.82
N LYS A 40 12.91 11.61 -8.52
CA LYS A 40 11.50 11.78 -8.15
C LYS A 40 11.37 12.05 -6.66
N GLU A 41 10.55 13.05 -6.32
CA GLU A 41 10.25 13.42 -4.94
C GLU A 41 9.52 12.28 -4.22
N CYS A 42 10.06 11.88 -3.05
CA CYS A 42 9.43 10.90 -2.19
C CYS A 42 9.94 11.01 -0.74
N THR A 43 9.08 10.64 0.21
CA THR A 43 9.39 10.60 1.65
C THR A 43 8.91 9.28 2.24
N LEU A 44 9.76 8.58 2.97
CA LEU A 44 9.39 7.33 3.64
C LEU A 44 9.11 7.61 5.13
N ASP A 45 7.89 7.35 5.55
CA ASP A 45 7.49 7.26 6.94
C ASP A 45 7.61 5.81 7.40
N GLU A 46 8.77 5.46 7.96
CA GLU A 46 9.04 4.11 8.45
C GLU A 46 8.17 3.71 9.64
N LYS A 47 7.69 4.69 10.44
CA LYS A 47 6.88 4.43 11.62
C LYS A 47 5.50 3.91 11.26
N HIS A 48 4.94 4.41 10.15
CA HIS A 48 3.60 4.05 9.69
C HIS A 48 3.60 3.19 8.43
N ASN A 49 4.78 2.80 7.93
CA ASN A 49 4.98 2.09 6.66
C ASN A 49 4.30 2.80 5.48
N ILE A 50 4.56 4.11 5.32
CA ILE A 50 3.98 4.89 4.22
C ILE A 50 5.11 5.48 3.38
N LEU A 51 5.12 5.17 2.10
CA LEU A 51 5.93 5.87 1.12
C LEU A 51 5.07 6.95 0.45
N ILE A 52 5.36 8.20 0.78
CA ILE A 52 4.69 9.37 0.21
C ILE A 52 5.36 9.71 -1.11
N VAL A 53 4.57 9.76 -2.19
CA VAL A 53 5.05 10.07 -3.55
C VAL A 53 4.15 11.15 -4.16
N PRO A 54 4.43 12.46 -3.97
CA PRO A 54 3.49 13.56 -4.26
C PRO A 54 2.85 13.55 -5.66
N LYS A 55 3.62 13.22 -6.70
CA LYS A 55 3.15 13.22 -8.10
C LYS A 55 2.42 11.95 -8.54
N TYR A 56 2.41 10.90 -7.73
CA TYR A 56 1.87 9.59 -8.06
C TYR A 56 0.96 9.12 -6.92
N TYR A 57 1.06 7.84 -6.54
CA TYR A 57 0.31 7.22 -5.47
C TYR A 57 1.16 7.07 -4.22
N ASP A 58 0.58 7.33 -3.05
CA ASP A 58 1.21 6.93 -1.79
C ASP A 58 1.06 5.41 -1.62
N ILE A 59 2.12 4.76 -1.14
CA ILE A 59 2.13 3.33 -0.91
C ILE A 59 2.03 3.08 0.59
N VAL A 60 0.96 2.40 1.01
CA VAL A 60 0.68 2.09 2.42
C VAL A 60 0.91 0.62 2.67
N GLY A 61 1.84 0.28 3.57
CA GLY A 61 2.15 -1.08 3.94
C GLY A 61 1.31 -1.58 5.12
N LYS A 62 0.73 -2.78 5.01
CA LYS A 62 0.01 -3.45 6.11
C LYS A 62 0.40 -4.92 6.25
N SER A 63 0.72 -5.31 7.47
CA SER A 63 0.93 -6.71 7.82
C SER A 63 -0.31 -7.34 8.42
N VAL A 64 -0.63 -8.57 8.04
CA VAL A 64 -1.68 -9.38 8.72
C VAL A 64 -1.32 -9.76 10.16
N HIS A 65 -0.04 -9.64 10.52
CA HIS A 65 0.45 -9.80 11.90
C HIS A 65 0.73 -8.47 12.59
N GLY A 66 0.53 -7.36 11.88
CA GLY A 66 0.77 -6.02 12.41
C GLY A 66 -0.36 -5.56 13.34
N ASN A 67 -0.04 -4.59 14.20
CA ASN A 67 -1.01 -3.99 15.12
C ASN A 67 -1.72 -2.76 14.53
N MET A 68 -1.22 -2.21 13.40
CA MET A 68 -1.75 -1.00 12.77
C MET A 68 -2.71 -1.32 11.63
N LEU A 69 -3.74 -2.13 11.91
CA LEU A 69 -4.68 -2.64 10.91
C LEU A 69 -5.76 -1.65 10.46
N GLY A 70 -5.88 -0.46 11.09
CA GLY A 70 -7.00 0.49 10.86
C GLY A 70 -6.61 1.92 10.44
N ALA A 71 -5.34 2.31 10.57
CA ALA A 71 -4.93 3.72 10.45
C ALA A 71 -4.00 3.98 9.25
N GLY A 72 -4.14 5.14 8.60
CA GLY A 72 -3.21 5.61 7.56
C GLY A 72 -3.44 5.05 6.15
N TYR A 73 -4.60 4.46 5.87
CA TYR A 73 -4.94 3.90 4.56
C TYR A 73 -5.06 4.95 3.45
N GLY A 74 -5.51 6.17 3.76
CA GLY A 74 -5.92 7.12 2.73
C GLY A 74 -7.07 6.56 1.88
N TYR A 75 -7.14 6.95 0.62
CA TYR A 75 -8.15 6.46 -0.32
C TYR A 75 -7.59 5.30 -1.16
N CYS A 76 -7.64 4.07 -0.62
CA CYS A 76 -7.08 2.88 -1.27
C CYS A 76 -7.84 2.50 -2.54
N LYS A 77 -7.27 2.81 -3.69
CA LYS A 77 -7.82 2.47 -5.01
C LYS A 77 -7.31 1.13 -5.52
N TYR A 78 -6.07 0.78 -5.15
CA TYR A 78 -5.44 -0.47 -5.54
C TYR A 78 -4.90 -1.19 -4.31
N TYR A 79 -4.79 -2.51 -4.42
CA TYR A 79 -4.06 -3.30 -3.44
C TYR A 79 -3.17 -4.34 -4.13
N CYS A 80 -2.02 -4.59 -3.52
CA CYS A 80 -1.01 -5.53 -3.96
C CYS A 80 -0.65 -6.45 -2.80
N PHE A 81 -0.47 -7.72 -3.11
CA PHE A 81 0.13 -8.65 -2.16
C PHE A 81 1.62 -8.75 -2.41
N SER A 82 2.40 -8.91 -1.35
CA SER A 82 3.81 -9.30 -1.45
C SER A 82 3.98 -10.52 -2.34
N GLU A 83 5.09 -10.63 -3.06
CA GLU A 83 5.38 -11.85 -3.83
C GLU A 83 5.52 -13.08 -2.92
N ALA A 84 5.94 -12.87 -1.67
CA ALA A 84 5.98 -13.91 -0.64
C ALA A 84 4.58 -14.29 -0.11
N TYR A 85 3.52 -13.65 -0.61
CA TYR A 85 2.15 -13.87 -0.18
C TYR A 85 1.54 -15.11 -0.86
N ASP A 86 1.50 -16.22 -0.12
CA ASP A 86 0.82 -17.45 -0.53
C ASP A 86 -0.53 -17.57 0.19
N ARG A 87 -1.64 -17.27 -0.51
CA ARG A 87 -3.00 -17.34 0.02
C ARG A 87 -3.39 -18.69 0.58
N ASN A 88 -2.78 -19.77 0.09
CA ASN A 88 -3.12 -21.13 0.49
C ASN A 88 -2.44 -21.53 1.81
N LYS A 89 -1.55 -20.67 2.34
CA LYS A 89 -0.81 -20.90 3.58
C LYS A 89 -1.25 -19.96 4.71
N TYR A 90 -2.48 -19.47 4.64
CA TYR A 90 -3.07 -18.65 5.69
C TYR A 90 -3.94 -19.49 6.62
N SER A 91 -3.68 -19.37 7.91
CA SER A 91 -4.58 -19.82 8.97
C SER A 91 -5.89 -19.02 8.94
N GLU A 92 -6.94 -19.54 9.57
CA GLU A 92 -8.22 -18.83 9.72
C GLU A 92 -8.04 -17.45 10.37
N ALA A 93 -7.20 -17.35 11.40
CA ALA A 93 -6.91 -16.08 12.06
C ALA A 93 -6.28 -15.06 11.12
N GLU A 94 -5.32 -15.46 10.28
CA GLU A 94 -4.71 -14.56 9.30
C GLU A 94 -5.70 -14.15 8.20
N ASN A 95 -6.63 -15.03 7.83
CA ASN A 95 -7.70 -14.72 6.88
C ASN A 95 -8.67 -13.67 7.46
N GLU A 96 -9.02 -13.75 8.75
CA GLU A 96 -9.82 -12.71 9.41
C GLU A 96 -9.07 -11.36 9.46
N ARG A 97 -7.78 -11.37 9.79
CA ARG A 97 -6.93 -10.17 9.74
C ARG A 97 -6.85 -9.55 8.35
N LEU A 98 -6.75 -10.40 7.32
CA LEU A 98 -6.77 -9.94 5.94
C LEU A 98 -8.12 -9.29 5.59
N LYS A 99 -9.25 -9.89 6.02
CA LYS A 99 -10.57 -9.29 5.83
C LYS A 99 -10.64 -7.94 6.52
N GLU A 100 -10.14 -7.80 7.75
CA GLU A 100 -10.05 -6.52 8.45
C GLU A 100 -9.29 -5.47 7.64
N ILE A 101 -8.11 -5.82 7.10
CA ILE A 101 -7.32 -4.92 6.24
C ILE A 101 -8.09 -4.53 4.97
N LEU A 102 -8.70 -5.50 4.29
CA LEU A 102 -9.39 -5.29 3.02
C LEU A 102 -10.73 -4.56 3.17
N MET A 103 -11.42 -4.68 4.31
CA MET A 103 -12.64 -3.91 4.60
C MET A 103 -12.40 -2.39 4.59
N HIS A 104 -11.15 -1.95 4.78
CA HIS A 104 -10.76 -0.55 4.68
C HIS A 104 -10.38 -0.11 3.26
N THR A 105 -10.34 -1.04 2.30
CA THR A 105 -10.20 -0.71 0.87
C THR A 105 -11.54 -0.25 0.30
N ARG A 106 -11.49 0.58 -0.75
CA ARG A 106 -12.71 1.02 -1.45
C ARG A 106 -13.43 -0.20 -2.03
N GLU A 107 -14.76 -0.18 -2.04
CA GLU A 107 -15.55 -1.10 -2.86
C GLU A 107 -15.13 -0.98 -4.33
N GLY A 108 -14.67 -2.10 -4.91
CA GLY A 108 -14.10 -2.14 -6.25
C GLY A 108 -12.61 -1.79 -6.34
N ALA A 109 -11.87 -1.74 -5.22
CA ALA A 109 -10.42 -1.63 -5.27
C ALA A 109 -9.82 -2.76 -6.10
N GLU A 110 -8.95 -2.41 -7.04
CA GLU A 110 -8.38 -3.35 -8.01
C GLU A 110 -7.12 -4.00 -7.45
N ARG A 111 -7.01 -5.33 -7.65
CA ARG A 111 -5.79 -6.06 -7.31
C ARG A 111 -4.74 -5.84 -8.39
N ILE A 112 -3.56 -5.40 -7.99
CA ILE A 112 -2.39 -5.23 -8.86
C ILE A 112 -1.20 -6.04 -8.34
N SER A 113 -0.14 -6.13 -9.16
CA SER A 113 1.15 -6.74 -8.81
C SER A 113 2.19 -5.71 -8.39
N GLY A 114 3.32 -6.17 -7.82
CA GLY A 114 4.44 -5.29 -7.50
C GLY A 114 5.05 -4.64 -8.76
N LEU A 115 4.99 -5.33 -9.90
CA LEU A 115 5.41 -4.78 -11.19
C LEU A 115 4.48 -3.65 -11.65
N ASP A 116 3.16 -3.80 -11.46
CA ASP A 116 2.21 -2.73 -11.78
C ASP A 116 2.48 -1.47 -10.95
N ILE A 117 2.87 -1.63 -9.68
CA ILE A 117 3.29 -0.49 -8.84
C ILE A 117 4.50 0.23 -9.47
N LEU A 118 5.51 -0.51 -9.94
CA LEU A 118 6.65 0.08 -10.63
C LEU A 118 6.22 0.84 -11.88
N CYS A 119 5.38 0.25 -12.74
CA CYS A 119 4.82 0.89 -13.93
C CYS A 119 4.05 2.18 -13.58
N MET A 120 3.18 2.13 -12.57
CA MET A 120 2.36 3.26 -12.11
C MET A 120 3.21 4.40 -11.53
N LEU A 121 4.37 4.09 -10.94
CA LEU A 121 5.36 5.07 -10.48
C LEU A 121 6.32 5.53 -11.59
N GLY A 122 6.19 4.97 -12.80
CA GLY A 122 7.06 5.23 -13.94
C GLY A 122 8.51 4.73 -13.73
N LEU A 123 8.68 3.61 -13.02
CA LEU A 123 9.96 2.99 -12.62
C LEU A 123 10.27 1.68 -13.39
N ALA A 124 9.49 1.37 -14.42
CA ALA A 124 9.57 0.16 -15.23
C ALA A 124 10.58 0.30 -16.37
#